data_AF-A0A6B1DWJ7-F1
#
_entry.id   AF-A0A6B1DWJ7-F1
#
_cell.length_a   1.000
_cell.length_b   1.000
_cell.length_c   1.000
_cell.angle_alpha   90.00
_cell.angle_beta   90.00
_cell.angle_gamma   90.00
#
_symmetry.space_group_name_H-M   'P 1'
#
loop_
_entity.id
_entity.type
_entity.pdbx_description
1 polymer ?
#
loop_
_entity_poly.entity_id
_entity_poly.type
_entity_poly.pdbx_seq_one_letter_code
_entity_poly.pdbx_strand_id
1 'polypeptide(L)'
;MDLLLNDLSIHGQFQHLSLFRDALERIMLMRNAARRFGRDLYTQRVDVNRSVNPATTVFHAIQQFPSNEKRAILSWLQQRGPFWEDGLVQFSDDNFAYNGIDVTGTALAETAHSVVTGLDRRLVSLTPSSWEHSPLIVDWIGDSVTDVTVANYWILSELETALQQAEPSLESWIQLEEVVRHRCQEISFTSDCFNDLEARPFSKSAAERIRDRLSVLDQIMSLTDHDGRRTSEGQWLYEEHFKGDRARFSDSSRTEKRKFRQQLTFDHPKIPGKRLVCGFHGKVNNPPYRIHFTWPVPVGGRLYVVYVGWKLTIR
;
A
#
# COMPACT_ATOMS: atom_id res chain seq x y z
N MET A 1 4.59 -7.72 1.24
CA MET A 1 5.45 -7.20 2.30
C MET A 1 6.24 -5.98 1.86
N ASP A 2 5.74 -4.78 2.17
CA ASP A 2 6.57 -3.57 2.22
C ASP A 2 7.05 -3.31 3.65
N LEU A 3 8.18 -2.61 3.79
CA LEU A 3 8.77 -2.29 5.10
C LEU A 3 8.76 -0.79 5.31
N LEU A 4 8.30 -0.33 6.47
CA LEU A 4 8.35 1.06 6.88
C LEU A 4 9.32 1.21 8.06
N LEU A 5 10.14 2.25 8.03
CA LEU A 5 10.93 2.67 9.18
C LEU A 5 9.96 3.20 10.25
N ASN A 6 9.96 2.58 11.43
CA ASN A 6 9.21 3.05 12.58
C ASN A 6 9.84 4.34 13.10
N ASP A 7 9.28 5.49 12.73
CA ASP A 7 9.78 6.79 13.15
C ASP A 7 9.73 6.96 14.67
N LEU A 8 8.76 6.33 15.34
CA LEU A 8 8.61 6.32 16.80
C LEU A 8 9.77 5.62 17.51
N SER A 9 10.55 4.80 16.81
CA SER A 9 11.77 4.19 17.35
C SER A 9 12.93 5.20 17.53
N ILE A 10 12.75 6.46 17.15
CA ILE A 10 13.63 7.58 17.49
C ILE A 10 12.92 8.42 18.55
N HIS A 11 13.40 8.41 19.80
CA HIS A 11 12.73 9.08 20.94
C HIS A 11 13.71 9.71 21.94
N GLY A 12 14.92 10.07 21.49
CA GLY A 12 15.88 10.77 22.33
C GLY A 12 16.78 9.85 23.17
N GLN A 13 16.84 8.56 22.85
CA GLN A 13 17.48 7.53 23.65
C GLN A 13 18.99 7.39 23.48
N PHE A 14 19.59 8.02 22.46
CA PHE A 14 21.00 7.77 22.12
C PHE A 14 21.94 8.68 22.90
N GLN A 15 22.47 8.17 24.01
CA GLN A 15 23.40 8.90 24.89
C GLN A 15 24.63 9.47 24.15
N HIS A 16 25.09 8.75 23.12
CA HIS A 16 26.23 9.13 22.31
C HIS A 16 25.91 9.05 20.82
N LEU A 17 26.56 9.92 20.04
CA LEU A 17 26.43 9.95 18.59
C LEU A 17 26.84 8.62 17.94
N SER A 18 27.84 7.94 18.50
CA SER A 18 28.27 6.61 18.04
C SER A 18 27.15 5.58 18.10
N LEU A 19 26.36 5.56 19.18
CA LEU A 19 25.23 4.62 19.31
C LEU A 19 24.15 4.89 18.26
N PHE A 20 23.87 6.17 17.97
CA PHE A 20 22.94 6.52 16.90
C PHE A 20 23.45 6.12 15.52
N ARG A 21 24.75 6.31 15.28
CA ARG A 21 25.42 5.87 14.06
C ARG A 21 25.31 4.35 13.90
N ASP A 22 25.65 3.58 14.94
CA ASP A 22 25.54 2.11 14.93
C ASP A 22 24.11 1.64 14.64
N ALA A 23 23.11 2.33 15.20
CA ALA A 23 21.71 2.04 14.95
C ALA A 23 21.33 2.29 13.47
N LEU A 24 21.76 3.41 12.89
CA LEU A 24 21.56 3.70 11.47
C LEU A 24 22.30 2.71 10.56
N GLU A 25 23.51 2.30 10.92
CA GLU A 25 24.25 1.27 10.17
C GLU A 25 23.47 -0.05 10.14
N ARG A 26 22.89 -0.49 11.28
CA ARG A 26 22.01 -1.68 11.33
C ARG A 26 20.78 -1.53 10.45
N ILE A 27 20.11 -0.38 10.51
CA ILE A 27 18.96 -0.10 9.64
C ILE A 27 19.35 -0.17 8.16
N MET A 28 20.52 0.34 7.79
CA MET A 28 21.02 0.27 6.42
C MET A 28 21.33 -1.17 5.99
N LEU A 29 21.83 -2.02 6.90
CA LEU A 29 21.99 -3.45 6.66
C LEU A 29 20.64 -4.15 6.43
N MET A 30 19.64 -3.87 7.27
CA MET A 30 18.28 -4.40 7.12
C MET A 30 17.62 -3.96 5.81
N ARG A 31 17.80 -2.70 5.42
CA ARG A 31 17.35 -2.18 4.12
C ARG A 31 18.03 -2.89 2.95
N ASN A 32 19.34 -3.12 3.03
CA ASN A 32 20.07 -3.84 2.00
C ASN A 32 19.61 -5.30 1.91
N ALA A 33 19.31 -5.93 3.05
CA ALA A 33 18.72 -7.26 3.08
C ALA A 33 17.37 -7.27 2.35
N ALA A 34 16.46 -6.35 2.67
CA ALA A 34 15.17 -6.18 2.00
C ALA A 34 15.31 -6.04 0.48
N ARG A 35 16.28 -5.26 0.02
CA ARG A 35 16.56 -5.05 -1.42
C ARG A 35 16.95 -6.31 -2.17
N ARG A 36 17.63 -7.26 -1.54
CA ARG A 36 17.95 -8.57 -2.16
C ARG A 36 16.70 -9.38 -2.46
N PHE A 37 15.60 -9.16 -1.74
CA PHE A 37 14.29 -9.77 -1.98
C PHE A 37 13.37 -8.87 -2.81
N GLY A 38 13.95 -7.86 -3.49
CA GLY A 38 13.18 -6.89 -4.25
C GLY A 38 12.24 -6.06 -3.37
N ARG A 39 12.59 -5.75 -2.13
CA ARG A 39 11.81 -4.80 -1.29
C ARG A 39 12.65 -3.54 -1.03
N ASP A 40 12.05 -2.50 -0.47
CA ASP A 40 12.81 -1.37 0.07
C ASP A 40 12.26 -1.01 1.46
N LEU A 41 13.05 -0.26 2.22
CA LEU A 41 12.65 0.31 3.50
C LEU A 41 12.16 1.73 3.26
N TYR A 42 10.85 1.88 3.26
CA TYR A 42 10.17 3.14 3.12
C TYR A 42 10.33 3.95 4.40
N THR A 43 10.41 5.25 4.24
CA THR A 43 10.49 6.18 5.36
C THR A 43 9.46 7.26 5.15
N GLN A 44 9.00 7.87 6.25
CA GLN A 44 8.40 9.19 6.14
C GLN A 44 9.52 10.15 5.74
N ARG A 45 9.21 11.34 5.22
CA ARG A 45 10.18 12.43 5.36
C ARG A 45 10.36 12.64 6.86
N VAL A 46 11.42 12.02 7.40
CA VAL A 46 11.69 12.01 8.84
C VAL A 46 11.72 13.46 9.26
N ASP A 47 11.02 13.79 10.34
CA ASP A 47 11.25 15.07 11.00
C ASP A 47 12.69 15.05 11.49
N VAL A 48 13.59 15.59 10.68
CA VAL A 48 15.02 15.61 10.98
C VAL A 48 15.33 16.49 12.18
N ASN A 49 14.33 17.22 12.69
CA ASN A 49 14.39 17.96 13.95
C ASN A 49 14.04 17.08 15.15
N ARG A 50 13.57 15.84 14.94
CA ARG A 50 13.35 14.87 16.03
C ARG A 50 14.66 14.65 16.79
N SER A 51 14.54 14.61 18.11
CA SER A 51 15.68 14.47 19.01
C SER A 51 16.25 13.05 18.96
N VAL A 52 17.56 12.96 18.69
CA VAL A 52 18.36 11.74 18.90
C VAL A 52 18.73 11.62 20.38
N ASN A 53 18.95 12.76 21.02
CA ASN A 53 19.11 12.95 22.46
C ASN A 53 18.73 14.40 22.84
N PRO A 54 18.76 14.78 24.13
CA PRO A 54 18.37 16.13 24.55
C PRO A 54 19.17 17.29 23.92
N ALA A 55 20.37 17.02 23.39
CA ALA A 55 21.28 18.04 22.86
C ALA A 55 21.35 18.06 21.33
N THR A 56 20.83 17.07 20.62
CA THR A 56 21.08 16.90 19.18
C THR A 56 19.88 16.27 18.46
N THR A 57 19.55 16.84 17.31
CA THR A 57 18.52 16.33 16.40
C THR A 57 19.10 15.32 15.40
N VAL A 58 18.24 14.56 14.73
CA VAL A 58 18.64 13.62 13.66
C VAL A 58 19.50 14.33 12.60
N PHE A 59 19.11 15.52 12.15
CA PHE A 59 19.88 16.27 11.16
C PHE A 59 21.28 16.60 11.65
N HIS A 60 21.40 17.20 12.84
CA HIS A 60 22.68 17.64 13.38
C HIS A 60 23.58 16.46 13.75
N ALA A 61 23.02 15.32 14.14
CA ALA A 61 23.74 14.08 14.32
C ALA A 61 24.36 13.59 12.99
N ILE A 62 23.55 13.48 11.94
CA ILE A 62 24.01 12.99 10.63
C ILE A 62 25.06 13.92 9.99
N GLN A 63 24.99 15.24 10.26
CA GLN A 63 26.01 16.18 9.74
C GLN A 63 27.43 15.89 10.24
N GLN A 64 27.55 15.25 11.40
CA GLN A 64 28.83 14.89 12.02
C GLN A 64 29.39 13.55 11.49
N PHE A 65 28.66 12.84 10.62
CA PHE A 65 29.12 11.57 10.05
C PHE A 65 30.13 11.79 8.91
N PRO A 66 30.95 10.76 8.60
CA PRO A 66 31.78 10.76 7.40
C PRO A 66 31.00 11.10 6.13
N SER A 67 31.65 11.81 5.20
CA SER A 67 31.00 12.41 4.02
C SER A 67 30.22 11.41 3.15
N ASN A 68 30.70 10.18 3.02
CA ASN A 68 30.05 9.10 2.26
C ASN A 68 28.76 8.61 2.96
N GLU A 69 28.83 8.30 4.25
CA GLU A 69 27.68 7.84 5.06
C GLU A 69 26.62 8.93 5.17
N LYS A 70 27.03 10.16 5.49
CA LYS A 70 26.16 11.33 5.52
C LYS A 70 25.38 11.46 4.22
N ARG A 71 26.05 11.38 3.07
CA ARG A 71 25.41 11.50 1.75
C ARG A 71 24.41 10.38 1.52
N ALA A 72 24.77 9.14 1.85
CA ALA A 72 23.89 7.98 1.67
C ALA A 72 22.62 8.09 2.52
N ILE A 73 22.76 8.45 3.80
CA ILE A 73 21.67 8.56 4.76
C ILE A 73 20.77 9.75 4.43
N LEU A 74 21.32 10.96 4.19
CA LEU A 74 20.50 12.12 3.82
C LEU A 74 19.82 11.94 2.47
N SER A 75 20.48 11.30 1.50
CA SER A 75 19.85 10.96 0.23
C SER A 75 18.63 10.06 0.45
N TRP A 76 18.71 9.08 1.35
CA TRP A 76 17.60 8.21 1.70
C TRP A 76 16.50 8.91 2.51
N LEU A 77 16.84 9.63 3.58
CA LEU A 77 15.86 10.18 4.52
C LEU A 77 15.20 11.48 4.03
N GLN A 78 15.83 12.24 3.13
CA GLN A 78 15.36 13.58 2.73
C GLN A 78 15.17 13.78 1.23
N GLN A 79 16.06 13.23 0.39
CA GLN A 79 16.13 13.66 -1.01
C GLN A 79 15.49 12.71 -2.02
N ARG A 80 15.72 11.41 -1.84
CA ARG A 80 15.44 10.36 -2.83
C ARG A 80 14.82 9.12 -2.21
N GLY A 81 14.43 9.17 -0.94
CA GLY A 81 13.85 8.03 -0.26
C GLY A 81 12.69 7.45 -1.06
N PRO A 82 12.42 6.14 -0.96
CA PRO A 82 11.06 5.71 -1.17
C PRO A 82 10.24 6.28 0.01
N PHE A 83 9.65 7.45 -0.20
CA PHE A 83 8.77 8.06 0.79
C PHE A 83 7.41 7.37 0.71
N TRP A 84 6.96 6.77 1.80
CA TRP A 84 5.64 6.12 1.78
C TRP A 84 4.53 7.15 1.53
N GLU A 85 4.71 8.39 2.01
CA GLU A 85 3.81 9.55 1.79
C GLU A 85 3.55 9.84 0.31
N ASP A 86 4.55 9.66 -0.57
CA ASP A 86 4.41 9.94 -2.01
C ASP A 86 3.51 8.89 -2.70
N GLY A 87 3.29 7.75 -2.04
CA GLY A 87 2.35 6.71 -2.47
C GLY A 87 0.96 6.84 -1.86
N LEU A 88 0.80 7.67 -0.82
CA LEU A 88 -0.47 7.83 -0.13
C LEU A 88 -1.37 8.82 -0.86
N VAL A 89 -2.58 8.34 -1.16
CA VAL A 89 -3.73 9.22 -1.10
C VAL A 89 -3.92 9.44 0.41
N GLN A 90 -3.64 10.66 0.88
CA GLN A 90 -3.70 11.11 2.29
C GLN A 90 -4.62 10.25 3.17
N PHE A 91 -4.14 9.91 4.37
CA PHE A 91 -4.90 9.29 5.45
C PHE A 91 -6.36 9.74 5.41
N SER A 92 -7.27 8.76 5.41
CA SER A 92 -8.65 8.95 5.84
C SER A 92 -8.67 9.73 7.15
N ASP A 93 -9.80 10.33 7.51
CA ASP A 93 -10.00 10.99 8.83
C ASP A 93 -9.97 9.97 10.01
N ASP A 94 -9.32 8.81 9.81
CA ASP A 94 -9.16 7.73 10.76
C ASP A 94 -8.13 8.09 11.82
N ASN A 95 -8.50 7.86 13.08
CA ASN A 95 -7.63 8.06 14.22
C ASN A 95 -7.04 6.71 14.66
N PHE A 96 -5.73 6.70 14.90
CA PHE A 96 -5.01 5.53 15.39
C PHE A 96 -4.34 5.87 16.72
N ALA A 97 -4.48 4.99 17.72
CA ALA A 97 -3.81 5.13 19.00
C ALA A 97 -2.97 3.90 19.34
N TYR A 98 -1.92 4.09 20.14
CA TYR A 98 -1.11 3.02 20.70
C TYR A 98 -0.93 3.29 22.18
N ASN A 99 -1.38 2.38 23.03
CA ASN A 99 -1.40 2.56 24.49
C ASN A 99 -2.08 3.87 24.93
N GLY A 100 -3.18 4.24 24.27
CA GLY A 100 -3.93 5.48 24.55
C GLY A 100 -3.26 6.77 24.06
N ILE A 101 -2.15 6.70 23.33
CA ILE A 101 -1.48 7.85 22.72
C ILE A 101 -1.82 7.88 21.24
N ASP A 102 -2.25 9.04 20.73
CA ASP A 102 -2.46 9.24 19.30
C ASP A 102 -1.15 9.04 18.51
N VAL A 103 -1.19 8.12 17.55
CA VAL A 103 -0.08 7.80 16.64
C VAL A 103 -0.44 8.09 15.19
N THR A 104 -1.54 8.79 14.94
CA THR A 104 -2.01 9.16 13.60
C THR A 104 -0.92 9.94 12.84
N GLY A 105 -0.73 9.61 11.56
CA GLY A 105 0.31 10.21 10.72
C GLY A 105 1.73 9.67 10.91
N THR A 106 1.93 8.67 11.77
CA THR A 106 3.20 7.95 11.93
C THR A 106 3.28 6.72 11.01
N ALA A 107 4.48 6.14 10.87
CA ALA A 107 4.65 4.87 10.16
C ALA A 107 3.87 3.71 10.80
N LEU A 108 3.64 3.78 12.12
CA LEU A 108 2.84 2.79 12.84
C LEU A 108 1.37 2.83 12.43
N ALA A 109 0.76 4.01 12.43
CA ALA A 109 -0.60 4.20 11.94
C ALA A 109 -0.74 3.80 10.47
N GLU A 110 0.22 4.18 9.62
CA GLU A 110 0.19 3.80 8.20
C GLU A 110 0.26 2.28 8.00
N THR A 111 1.07 1.60 8.83
CA THR A 111 1.18 0.14 8.78
C THR A 111 -0.12 -0.52 9.27
N ALA A 112 -0.72 -0.02 10.34
CA ALA A 112 -2.01 -0.50 10.83
C ALA A 112 -3.12 -0.32 9.78
N HIS A 113 -3.26 0.88 9.22
CA HIS A 113 -4.20 1.17 8.13
C HIS A 113 -3.96 0.26 6.91
N SER A 114 -2.69 0.02 6.55
CA SER A 114 -2.32 -0.91 5.48
C SER A 114 -2.82 -2.32 5.78
N VAL A 115 -2.61 -2.83 6.99
CA VAL A 115 -3.07 -4.16 7.41
C VAL A 115 -4.59 -4.27 7.35
N VAL A 116 -5.33 -3.27 7.86
CA VAL A 116 -6.80 -3.23 7.78
C VAL A 116 -7.30 -3.24 6.34
N THR A 117 -6.62 -2.53 5.44
CA THR A 117 -6.95 -2.48 4.01
C THR A 117 -6.39 -3.65 3.20
N GLY A 118 -5.84 -4.69 3.87
CA GLY A 118 -5.36 -5.91 3.26
C GLY A 118 -3.98 -5.83 2.59
N LEU A 119 -3.21 -4.78 2.88
CA LEU A 119 -1.84 -4.61 2.43
C LEU A 119 -0.86 -5.14 3.47
N ASP A 120 -0.04 -6.12 3.08
CA ASP A 120 1.04 -6.64 3.91
C ASP A 120 2.18 -5.62 3.99
N ARG A 121 2.13 -4.80 5.04
CA ARG A 121 3.18 -3.87 5.46
C ARG A 121 3.63 -4.20 6.88
N ARG A 122 4.91 -3.97 7.14
CA ARG A 122 5.55 -4.26 8.44
C ARG A 122 6.52 -3.15 8.81
N LEU A 123 6.85 -3.06 10.10
CA LEU A 123 7.75 -2.06 10.62
C LEU A 123 9.18 -2.58 10.81
N VAL A 124 10.13 -1.66 10.73
CA VAL A 124 11.52 -1.85 11.15
C VAL A 124 11.88 -0.75 12.14
N SER A 125 12.39 -1.12 13.32
CA SER A 125 12.73 -0.19 14.41
C SER A 125 14.25 -0.10 14.64
N LEU A 126 14.73 1.07 15.08
CA LEU A 126 16.11 1.25 15.53
C LEU A 126 16.35 0.52 16.87
N THR A 127 17.61 0.16 17.13
CA THR A 127 18.10 -0.39 18.41
C THR A 127 19.29 0.45 18.89
N PRO A 128 19.34 0.89 20.17
CA PRO A 128 18.33 0.66 21.22
C PRO A 128 17.04 1.47 21.00
N SER A 129 15.89 0.94 21.44
CA SER A 129 14.59 1.61 21.43
C SER A 129 13.57 0.92 22.35
N SER A 130 12.54 1.65 22.80
CA SER A 130 11.34 1.08 23.46
C SER A 130 10.41 0.34 22.50
N TRP A 131 10.76 0.28 21.22
CA TRP A 131 9.99 -0.36 20.15
C TRP A 131 10.65 -1.67 19.68
N GLU A 132 11.40 -2.35 20.53
CA GLU A 132 12.08 -3.63 20.24
C GLU A 132 11.20 -4.83 20.65
N HIS A 133 9.94 -4.80 20.21
CA HIS A 133 8.98 -5.88 20.43
C HIS A 133 8.01 -6.00 19.26
N SER A 134 7.39 -7.18 19.16
CA SER A 134 6.40 -7.54 18.16
C SER A 134 5.47 -8.62 18.75
N PRO A 135 4.16 -8.58 18.47
CA PRO A 135 3.48 -7.55 17.68
C PRO A 135 3.30 -6.22 18.43
N LEU A 136 3.07 -5.16 17.67
CA LEU A 136 2.53 -3.89 18.15
C LEU A 136 1.01 -3.91 17.95
N ILE A 137 0.23 -3.66 19.00
CA ILE A 137 -1.23 -3.61 18.92
C ILE A 137 -1.67 -2.16 18.87
N VAL A 138 -2.30 -1.77 17.75
CA VAL A 138 -2.73 -0.40 17.47
C VAL A 138 -4.25 -0.36 17.52
N ASP A 139 -4.79 0.58 18.29
CA ASP A 139 -6.21 0.86 18.36
C ASP A 139 -6.60 1.67 17.13
N TRP A 140 -7.46 1.13 16.27
CA TRP A 140 -8.11 1.88 15.21
C TRP A 140 -9.45 2.41 15.72
N ILE A 141 -9.56 3.74 15.82
CA ILE A 141 -10.67 4.45 16.44
C ILE A 141 -11.61 4.95 15.34
N GLY A 142 -12.60 4.12 14.99
CA GLY A 142 -13.75 4.51 14.16
C GLY A 142 -15.02 4.65 15.00
N ASP A 143 -16.15 4.15 14.50
CA ASP A 143 -17.40 4.04 15.27
C ASP A 143 -17.25 3.10 16.49
N SER A 144 -16.30 2.16 16.41
CA SER A 144 -15.84 1.30 17.50
C SER A 144 -14.32 1.20 17.48
N VAL A 145 -13.72 0.86 18.63
CA VAL A 145 -12.28 0.60 18.71
C VAL A 145 -12.00 -0.82 18.23
N THR A 146 -11.10 -0.96 17.27
CA THR A 146 -10.67 -2.26 16.73
C THR A 146 -9.16 -2.41 16.89
N ASP A 147 -8.73 -3.53 17.46
CA ASP A 147 -7.31 -3.84 17.63
C ASP A 147 -6.70 -4.33 16.30
N VAL A 148 -5.63 -3.65 15.86
CA VAL A 148 -4.86 -4.00 14.67
C VAL A 148 -3.48 -4.48 15.07
N THR A 149 -3.14 -5.71 14.67
CA THR A 149 -1.82 -6.31 14.96
C THR A 149 -0.81 -5.94 13.88
N VAL A 150 0.25 -5.23 14.27
CA VAL A 150 1.34 -4.80 13.38
C VAL A 150 2.64 -5.54 13.71
N ALA A 151 3.22 -6.20 12.72
CA ALA A 151 4.54 -6.84 12.85
C ALA A 151 5.66 -5.79 12.80
N ASN A 152 6.65 -5.95 13.67
CA ASN A 152 7.81 -5.06 13.77
C ASN A 152 9.11 -5.86 13.90
N TYR A 153 10.19 -5.40 13.27
CA TYR A 153 11.49 -6.07 13.27
C TYR A 153 12.61 -5.13 13.69
N TRP A 154 13.53 -5.62 14.52
CA TRP A 154 14.76 -4.91 14.90
C TRP A 154 16.00 -5.82 14.81
N ILE A 155 15.79 -7.11 14.53
CA ILE A 155 16.82 -8.13 14.37
C ILE A 155 16.92 -8.53 12.89
N LEU A 156 18.12 -8.45 12.32
CA LEU A 156 18.36 -8.69 10.89
C LEU A 156 17.94 -10.10 10.44
N SER A 157 18.33 -11.14 11.19
CA SER A 157 18.05 -12.53 10.82
C SER A 157 16.56 -12.87 10.84
N GLU A 158 15.81 -12.25 11.74
CA GLU A 158 14.35 -12.41 11.80
C GLU A 158 13.67 -11.73 10.62
N LEU A 159 14.13 -10.52 10.25
CA LEU A 159 13.67 -9.84 9.05
C LEU A 159 13.98 -10.65 7.79
N GLU A 160 15.19 -11.20 7.66
CA GLU A 160 15.58 -12.04 6.52
C GLU A 160 14.69 -13.29 6.41
N THR A 161 14.41 -13.95 7.54
CA THR A 161 13.49 -15.10 7.59
C THR A 161 12.10 -14.70 7.11
N ALA A 162 11.58 -13.57 7.59
CA ALA A 162 10.28 -13.04 7.17
C ALA A 162 10.26 -12.66 5.68
N LEU A 163 11.33 -12.08 5.15
CA LEU A 163 11.49 -11.74 3.72
C LEU A 163 11.52 -12.99 2.83
N GLN A 164 12.16 -14.06 3.30
CA GLN A 164 12.23 -15.33 2.57
C GLN A 164 10.88 -16.06 2.54
N GLN A 165 10.09 -15.93 3.60
CA GLN A 165 8.72 -16.47 3.68
C GLN A 165 7.69 -15.55 3.01
N ALA A 166 8.01 -14.28 2.84
CA ALA A 166 7.16 -13.34 2.14
C ALA A 166 7.03 -13.75 0.68
N GLU A 167 5.87 -13.46 0.12
CA GLU A 167 5.61 -13.75 -1.28
C GLU A 167 6.61 -13.00 -2.16
N PRO A 168 6.97 -13.56 -3.32
CA PRO A 168 7.91 -12.93 -4.24
C PRO A 168 7.46 -11.52 -4.66
N SER A 169 8.42 -10.68 -5.03
CA SER A 169 8.10 -9.42 -5.69
C SER A 169 7.48 -9.68 -7.05
N LEU A 170 6.57 -8.80 -7.48
CA LEU A 170 6.17 -8.75 -8.88
C LEU A 170 7.34 -8.20 -9.70
N GLU A 171 7.72 -8.92 -10.75
CA GLU A 171 8.80 -8.58 -11.68
C GLU A 171 8.30 -8.42 -13.12
N SER A 172 7.05 -8.81 -13.40
CA SER A 172 6.43 -8.66 -14.72
C SER A 172 4.91 -8.47 -14.63
N TRP A 173 4.29 -8.03 -15.74
CA TRP A 173 2.83 -7.97 -15.87
C TRP A 173 2.19 -9.37 -15.87
N ILE A 174 2.88 -10.35 -16.44
CA ILE A 174 2.43 -11.75 -16.47
C ILE A 174 2.32 -12.29 -15.04
N GLN A 175 3.34 -12.06 -14.21
CA GLN A 175 3.30 -12.46 -12.79
C GLN A 175 2.18 -11.75 -12.03
N LEU A 176 1.92 -10.46 -12.33
CA LEU A 176 0.79 -9.75 -11.73
C LEU A 176 -0.53 -10.46 -12.06
N GLU A 177 -0.76 -10.78 -13.33
CA GLU A 177 -1.97 -11.46 -13.79
C GLU A 177 -2.14 -12.84 -13.12
N GLU A 178 -1.09 -13.66 -13.11
CA GLU A 178 -1.11 -14.98 -12.47
C GLU A 178 -1.48 -14.88 -10.99
N VAL A 179 -0.84 -13.95 -10.26
CA VAL A 179 -1.07 -13.74 -8.83
C VAL A 179 -2.52 -13.30 -8.55
N VAL A 180 -3.03 -12.30 -9.28
CA VAL A 180 -4.38 -11.79 -9.00
C VAL A 180 -5.48 -12.77 -9.44
N ARG A 181 -5.28 -13.53 -10.52
CA ARG A 181 -6.20 -14.61 -10.89
C ARG A 181 -6.22 -15.74 -9.87
N HIS A 182 -5.08 -16.05 -9.26
CA HIS A 182 -4.98 -17.08 -8.23
C HIS A 182 -5.55 -16.63 -6.88
N ARG A 183 -5.49 -15.34 -6.53
CA ARG A 183 -5.94 -14.87 -5.22
C ARG A 183 -7.33 -14.32 -5.18
N CYS A 184 -7.72 -13.57 -6.20
CA CYS A 184 -8.99 -12.88 -6.19
C CYS A 184 -10.08 -13.85 -6.68
N GLN A 185 -10.62 -14.64 -5.75
CA GLN A 185 -11.54 -15.74 -6.03
C GLN A 185 -13.00 -15.30 -6.14
N GLU A 186 -13.34 -14.12 -5.61
CA GLU A 186 -14.71 -13.59 -5.62
C GLU A 186 -15.01 -12.78 -6.88
N ILE A 187 -13.99 -12.18 -7.50
CA ILE A 187 -14.10 -11.50 -8.79
C ILE A 187 -13.77 -12.43 -9.96
N SER A 188 -14.19 -12.06 -11.17
CA SER A 188 -13.86 -12.77 -12.40
C SER A 188 -13.12 -11.85 -13.35
N PHE A 189 -12.16 -12.40 -14.09
CA PHE A 189 -11.37 -11.68 -15.08
C PHE A 189 -11.72 -12.20 -16.48
N THR A 190 -11.95 -11.32 -17.45
CA THR A 190 -12.01 -11.76 -18.85
C THR A 190 -10.64 -12.30 -19.28
N SER A 191 -10.59 -13.14 -20.32
CA SER A 191 -9.34 -13.78 -20.75
C SER A 191 -8.29 -12.78 -21.25
N ASP A 192 -8.74 -11.62 -21.71
CA ASP A 192 -7.95 -10.60 -22.40
C ASP A 192 -7.79 -9.30 -21.60
N CYS A 193 -8.28 -9.25 -20.35
CA CYS A 193 -8.33 -7.99 -19.61
C CYS A 193 -6.95 -7.37 -19.36
N PHE A 194 -5.85 -8.13 -19.36
CA PHE A 194 -4.49 -7.64 -19.12
C PHE A 194 -3.68 -7.33 -20.39
N ASN A 195 -4.22 -7.61 -21.59
CA ASN A 195 -3.47 -7.52 -22.86
C ASN A 195 -2.85 -6.13 -23.10
N ASP A 196 -3.50 -5.04 -22.65
CA ASP A 196 -2.95 -3.69 -22.80
C ASP A 196 -1.67 -3.46 -21.98
N LEU A 197 -1.49 -4.17 -20.85
CA LEU A 197 -0.28 -4.07 -20.04
C LEU A 197 0.92 -4.74 -20.70
N GLU A 198 0.73 -5.86 -21.39
CA GLU A 198 1.81 -6.64 -22.00
C GLU A 198 2.63 -5.81 -23.01
N ALA A 199 1.98 -4.90 -23.71
CA ALA A 199 2.62 -4.00 -24.67
C ALA A 199 3.41 -2.85 -24.02
N ARG A 200 3.49 -2.78 -22.67
CA ARG A 200 4.04 -1.64 -21.93
C ARG A 200 5.23 -2.04 -21.06
N PRO A 201 6.21 -1.13 -20.85
CA PRO A 201 7.27 -1.37 -19.88
C PRO A 201 6.70 -1.71 -18.51
N PHE A 202 7.28 -2.71 -17.85
CA PHE A 202 6.88 -3.10 -16.52
C PHE A 202 7.13 -1.96 -15.52
N SER A 203 6.12 -1.65 -14.73
CA SER A 203 6.22 -0.71 -13.62
C SER A 203 5.76 -1.43 -12.36
N LYS A 204 6.72 -1.80 -11.52
CA LYS A 204 6.46 -2.49 -10.27
C LYS A 204 5.49 -1.74 -9.34
N SER A 205 5.71 -0.45 -9.17
CA SER A 205 4.85 0.38 -8.33
C SER A 205 3.41 0.46 -8.87
N ALA A 206 3.24 0.46 -10.19
CA ALA A 206 1.91 0.38 -10.80
C ALA A 206 1.30 -1.03 -10.65
N ALA A 207 2.10 -2.09 -10.80
CA ALA A 207 1.65 -3.47 -10.62
C ALA A 207 1.15 -3.72 -9.19
N GLU A 208 1.90 -3.27 -8.18
CA GLU A 208 1.49 -3.33 -6.77
C GLU A 208 0.18 -2.57 -6.57
N ARG A 209 0.07 -1.33 -7.04
CA ARG A 209 -1.18 -0.57 -6.95
C ARG A 209 -2.35 -1.24 -7.67
N ILE A 210 -2.14 -1.88 -8.82
CA ILE A 210 -3.18 -2.61 -9.54
C ILE A 210 -3.64 -3.82 -8.71
N ARG A 211 -2.70 -4.64 -8.21
CA ARG A 211 -2.98 -5.77 -7.31
C ARG A 211 -3.79 -5.31 -6.10
N ASP A 212 -3.41 -4.20 -5.49
CA ASP A 212 -4.08 -3.65 -4.32
C ASP A 212 -5.54 -3.26 -4.63
N ARG A 213 -5.79 -2.61 -5.78
CA ARG A 213 -7.17 -2.30 -6.21
C ARG A 213 -7.99 -3.56 -6.48
N LEU A 214 -7.40 -4.56 -7.11
CA LEU A 214 -8.09 -5.83 -7.37
C LEU A 214 -8.42 -6.58 -6.08
N SER A 215 -7.51 -6.55 -5.10
CA SER A 215 -7.72 -7.15 -3.78
C SER A 215 -8.87 -6.49 -3.03
N VAL A 216 -8.97 -5.15 -3.09
CA VAL A 216 -10.11 -4.42 -2.52
C VAL A 216 -11.44 -4.82 -3.18
N LEU A 217 -11.48 -4.95 -4.51
CA LEU A 217 -12.69 -5.39 -5.20
C LEU A 217 -13.09 -6.81 -4.76
N ASP A 218 -12.11 -7.70 -4.61
CA ASP A 218 -12.31 -9.07 -4.14
C ASP A 218 -12.86 -9.12 -2.72
N GLN A 219 -12.27 -8.37 -1.79
CA GLN A 219 -12.74 -8.26 -0.41
C GLN A 219 -14.16 -7.68 -0.31
N ILE A 220 -14.48 -6.65 -1.09
CA ILE A 220 -15.85 -6.10 -1.10
C ILE A 220 -16.86 -7.14 -1.58
N MET A 221 -16.48 -8.01 -2.52
CA MET A 221 -17.35 -9.09 -2.98
C MET A 221 -17.46 -10.22 -1.95
N SER A 222 -16.40 -10.53 -1.18
CA SER A 222 -16.45 -11.53 -0.09
C SER A 222 -17.27 -11.07 1.11
N LEU A 223 -17.34 -9.76 1.37
CA LEU A 223 -18.07 -9.15 2.48
C LEU A 223 -19.51 -8.79 2.11
N THR A 224 -20.20 -9.77 1.51
CA THR A 224 -21.64 -9.70 1.24
C THR A 224 -22.38 -10.81 1.98
N ASP A 225 -23.56 -10.50 2.50
CA ASP A 225 -24.44 -11.47 3.15
C ASP A 225 -25.22 -12.31 2.14
N HIS A 226 -26.00 -13.26 2.65
CA HIS A 226 -26.84 -14.16 1.84
C HIS A 226 -27.91 -13.43 1.01
N ASP A 227 -28.29 -12.21 1.37
CA ASP A 227 -29.22 -11.35 0.63
C ASP A 227 -28.51 -10.50 -0.44
N GLY A 228 -27.18 -10.59 -0.53
CA GLY A 228 -26.35 -9.79 -1.42
C GLY A 228 -26.15 -8.35 -0.95
N ARG A 229 -26.41 -8.05 0.34
CA ARG A 229 -26.08 -6.76 0.96
C ARG A 229 -24.67 -6.82 1.52
N ARG A 230 -23.96 -5.68 1.54
CA ARG A 230 -22.63 -5.61 2.17
C ARG A 230 -22.78 -5.72 3.69
N THR A 231 -21.84 -6.41 4.34
CA THR A 231 -21.70 -6.34 5.81
C THR A 231 -21.27 -4.94 6.25
N SER A 232 -21.19 -4.68 7.56
CA SER A 232 -20.67 -3.40 8.07
C SER A 232 -19.25 -3.13 7.59
N GLU A 233 -18.38 -4.15 7.62
CA GLU A 233 -17.00 -4.10 7.12
C GLU A 233 -16.97 -3.89 5.60
N GLY A 234 -17.81 -4.59 4.86
CA GLY A 234 -17.93 -4.42 3.41
C GLY A 234 -18.48 -3.04 3.02
N GLN A 235 -19.36 -2.48 3.83
CA GLN A 235 -19.89 -1.13 3.65
C GLN A 235 -18.80 -0.09 3.92
N TRP A 236 -18.01 -0.26 4.98
CA TRP A 236 -16.87 0.61 5.26
C TRP A 236 -15.86 0.63 4.09
N LEU A 237 -15.44 -0.54 3.60
CA LEU A 237 -14.54 -0.62 2.43
C LEU A 237 -15.13 0.06 1.19
N TYR A 238 -16.43 -0.07 0.98
CA TYR A 238 -17.11 0.61 -0.12
C TYR A 238 -17.05 2.14 0.05
N GLU A 239 -17.31 2.65 1.25
CA GLU A 239 -17.27 4.09 1.49
C GLU A 239 -15.88 4.66 1.34
N GLU A 240 -14.87 4.01 1.93
CA GLU A 240 -13.47 4.41 1.87
C GLU A 240 -12.92 4.39 0.43
N HIS A 241 -13.32 3.41 -0.39
CA HIS A 241 -12.72 3.24 -1.71
C HIS A 241 -13.56 3.77 -2.88
N PHE A 242 -14.88 3.92 -2.74
CA PHE A 242 -15.78 4.36 -3.82
C PHE A 242 -16.41 5.75 -3.61
N LYS A 243 -16.39 6.30 -2.39
CA LYS A 243 -16.96 7.63 -2.11
C LYS A 243 -15.87 8.68 -1.86
N GLY A 244 -16.27 9.95 -1.95
CA GLY A 244 -15.39 11.10 -1.72
C GLY A 244 -14.55 11.53 -2.93
N ASP A 245 -13.95 12.71 -2.83
CA ASP A 245 -13.17 13.32 -3.91
C ASP A 245 -11.92 12.51 -4.31
N ARG A 246 -11.48 11.62 -3.42
CA ARG A 246 -10.27 10.82 -3.54
C ARG A 246 -10.54 9.33 -3.77
N ALA A 247 -11.79 8.99 -4.08
CA ALA A 247 -12.20 7.62 -4.31
C ALA A 247 -11.27 6.89 -5.30
N ARG A 248 -10.76 5.74 -4.84
CA ARG A 248 -9.92 4.83 -5.62
C ARG A 248 -10.68 4.24 -6.80
N PHE A 249 -12.00 4.12 -6.66
CA PHE A 249 -12.93 3.71 -7.70
C PHE A 249 -13.92 4.83 -7.98
N SER A 250 -14.25 5.04 -9.25
CA SER A 250 -15.31 5.97 -9.61
C SER A 250 -15.95 5.59 -10.93
N ASP A 251 -17.13 6.15 -11.16
CA ASP A 251 -17.79 6.06 -12.45
C ASP A 251 -17.27 7.11 -13.43
N SER A 252 -17.26 6.77 -14.72
CA SER A 252 -17.07 7.76 -15.78
C SER A 252 -18.23 8.76 -15.81
N SER A 253 -17.93 10.03 -16.09
CA SER A 253 -18.97 11.05 -16.25
C SER A 253 -19.94 10.70 -17.40
N ARG A 254 -21.17 11.23 -17.35
CA ARG A 254 -22.16 11.02 -18.43
C ARG A 254 -21.62 11.42 -19.81
N THR A 255 -20.83 12.49 -19.86
CA THR A 255 -20.19 12.97 -21.09
C THR A 255 -19.11 12.01 -21.59
N GLU A 256 -18.25 11.50 -20.70
CA GLU A 256 -17.25 10.49 -21.06
C GLU A 256 -17.89 9.19 -21.54
N LYS A 257 -18.91 8.69 -20.83
CA LYS A 257 -19.66 7.49 -21.23
C LYS A 257 -20.25 7.61 -22.62
N ARG A 258 -20.76 8.79 -22.98
CA ARG A 258 -21.28 9.06 -24.33
C ARG A 258 -20.15 9.12 -25.36
N LYS A 259 -19.07 9.85 -25.07
CA LYS A 259 -17.95 10.08 -26.00
C LYS A 259 -17.16 8.80 -26.27
N PHE A 260 -16.90 8.01 -25.24
CA PHE A 260 -16.05 6.82 -25.29
C PHE A 260 -16.86 5.52 -25.18
N ARG A 261 -18.13 5.55 -25.60
CA ARG A 261 -19.05 4.41 -25.42
C ARG A 261 -18.48 3.12 -26.00
N GLN A 262 -17.86 3.19 -27.17
CA GLN A 262 -17.28 2.03 -27.83
C GLN A 262 -16.11 1.45 -27.02
N GLN A 263 -15.21 2.31 -26.53
CA GLN A 263 -14.05 1.91 -25.71
C GLN A 263 -14.46 1.38 -24.33
N LEU A 264 -15.60 1.85 -23.80
CA LEU A 264 -16.15 1.41 -22.52
C LEU A 264 -17.11 0.22 -22.65
N THR A 265 -17.21 -0.41 -23.83
CA THR A 265 -18.05 -1.57 -24.07
C THR A 265 -17.18 -2.79 -24.36
N PHE A 266 -17.35 -3.83 -23.57
CA PHE A 266 -16.56 -5.07 -23.60
C PHE A 266 -17.47 -6.27 -23.84
N ASP A 267 -16.91 -7.38 -24.30
CA ASP A 267 -17.68 -8.60 -24.46
C ASP A 267 -17.95 -9.28 -23.11
N HIS A 268 -19.10 -9.93 -22.98
CA HIS A 268 -19.44 -10.64 -21.76
C HIS A 268 -18.66 -11.97 -21.68
N PRO A 269 -17.91 -12.25 -20.61
CA PRO A 269 -16.99 -13.41 -20.53
C PRO A 269 -17.66 -14.79 -20.51
N LYS A 270 -18.99 -14.84 -20.47
CA LYS A 270 -19.77 -16.09 -20.30
C LYS A 270 -20.96 -16.18 -21.24
N ILE A 271 -21.36 -15.08 -21.88
CA ILE A 271 -22.57 -15.01 -22.70
C ILE A 271 -22.14 -14.48 -24.08
N PRO A 272 -21.87 -15.36 -25.05
CA PRO A 272 -21.47 -14.96 -26.39
C PRO A 272 -22.43 -13.94 -27.01
N GLY A 273 -21.89 -12.92 -27.68
CA GLY A 273 -22.66 -11.85 -28.33
C GLY A 273 -23.30 -10.82 -27.38
N LYS A 274 -23.30 -11.05 -26.06
CA LYS A 274 -23.71 -10.03 -25.08
C LYS A 274 -22.53 -9.10 -24.79
N ARG A 275 -22.81 -7.80 -24.66
CA ARG A 275 -21.82 -6.79 -24.31
C ARG A 275 -22.10 -6.12 -22.97
N LEU A 276 -21.05 -5.73 -22.28
CA LEU A 276 -21.04 -5.06 -20.98
C LEU A 276 -20.52 -3.63 -21.15
N VAL A 277 -21.27 -2.64 -20.66
CA VAL A 277 -20.81 -1.25 -20.61
C VAL A 277 -20.24 -0.96 -19.23
N CYS A 278 -18.91 -0.81 -19.13
CA CYS A 278 -18.20 -0.70 -17.86
C CYS A 278 -17.59 0.71 -17.70
N GLY A 279 -18.40 1.64 -17.20
CA GLY A 279 -17.93 3.01 -16.88
C GLY A 279 -17.19 3.12 -15.54
N PHE A 280 -17.50 2.25 -14.59
CA PHE A 280 -16.79 2.17 -13.32
C PHE A 280 -15.38 1.68 -13.52
N HIS A 281 -14.44 2.33 -12.82
CA HIS A 281 -13.03 1.99 -12.91
C HIS A 281 -12.24 2.29 -11.64
N GLY A 282 -11.23 1.46 -11.38
CA GLY A 282 -10.17 1.72 -10.41
C GLY A 282 -9.12 2.65 -11.00
N LYS A 283 -8.60 3.59 -10.20
CA LYS A 283 -7.58 4.56 -10.60
C LYS A 283 -6.23 4.16 -10.03
N VAL A 284 -5.26 4.00 -10.93
CA VAL A 284 -3.83 4.01 -10.63
C VAL A 284 -3.23 5.19 -11.37
N ASN A 285 -2.54 6.07 -10.65
CA ASN A 285 -1.98 7.31 -11.23
C ASN A 285 -0.45 7.20 -11.26
N ASN A 286 0.16 7.92 -12.21
CA ASN A 286 1.61 7.99 -12.44
C ASN A 286 2.28 6.62 -12.59
N PRO A 287 2.07 5.90 -13.72
CA PRO A 287 1.29 6.28 -14.91
C PRO A 287 -0.24 6.08 -14.75
N PRO A 288 -1.09 6.72 -15.59
CA PRO A 288 -2.55 6.61 -15.50
C PRO A 288 -3.06 5.27 -16.05
N TYR A 289 -3.07 4.24 -15.22
CA TYR A 289 -3.76 2.97 -15.47
C TYR A 289 -5.19 2.98 -14.92
N ARG A 290 -6.06 2.18 -15.53
CA ARG A 290 -7.46 1.99 -15.18
C ARG A 290 -7.82 0.51 -15.18
N ILE A 291 -8.63 0.13 -14.20
CA ILE A 291 -9.20 -1.20 -14.05
C ILE A 291 -10.71 -1.05 -14.27
N HIS A 292 -11.24 -1.38 -15.44
CA HIS A 292 -12.68 -1.32 -15.70
C HIS A 292 -13.37 -2.61 -15.28
N PHE A 293 -14.52 -2.48 -14.64
CA PHE A 293 -15.29 -3.61 -14.15
C PHE A 293 -16.79 -3.34 -14.16
N THR A 294 -17.58 -4.41 -14.04
CA THR A 294 -19.04 -4.32 -13.93
C THR A 294 -19.44 -3.81 -12.54
N TRP A 295 -20.24 -2.75 -12.52
CA TRP A 295 -20.78 -2.19 -11.28
C TRP A 295 -22.07 -1.37 -11.55
N PRO A 296 -23.07 -1.38 -10.65
CA PRO A 296 -23.19 -2.26 -9.48
C PRO A 296 -23.41 -3.72 -9.87
N VAL A 297 -23.04 -4.65 -8.98
CA VAL A 297 -23.24 -6.09 -9.18
C VAL A 297 -24.66 -6.48 -8.72
N PRO A 298 -25.47 -7.16 -9.55
CA PRO A 298 -26.77 -7.68 -9.13
C PRO A 298 -26.64 -8.74 -8.03
N VAL A 299 -27.69 -8.94 -7.23
CA VAL A 299 -27.74 -10.03 -6.22
C VAL A 299 -27.50 -11.40 -6.90
N GLY A 300 -26.58 -12.19 -6.33
CA GLY A 300 -26.13 -13.47 -6.91
C GLY A 300 -25.32 -13.33 -8.21
N GLY A 301 -25.06 -12.11 -8.66
CA GLY A 301 -24.19 -11.81 -9.79
C GLY A 301 -22.72 -11.86 -9.42
N ARG A 302 -21.84 -11.75 -10.43
CA ARG A 302 -20.40 -11.69 -10.24
C ARG A 302 -19.84 -10.40 -10.80
N LEU A 303 -18.82 -9.85 -10.13
CA LEU A 303 -18.04 -8.73 -10.65
C LEU A 303 -17.08 -9.25 -11.73
N TYR A 304 -17.15 -8.67 -12.91
CA TYR A 304 -16.22 -8.93 -14.00
C TYR A 304 -15.25 -7.76 -14.17
N VAL A 305 -13.96 -8.02 -14.01
CA VAL A 305 -12.87 -7.16 -14.46
C VAL A 305 -12.68 -7.43 -15.95
N VAL A 306 -12.94 -6.40 -16.76
CA VAL A 306 -12.98 -6.49 -18.23
C VAL A 306 -11.81 -5.80 -18.91
N TYR A 307 -11.06 -4.98 -18.19
CA TYR A 307 -9.89 -4.29 -18.71
C TYR A 307 -9.00 -3.82 -17.57
N VAL A 308 -7.70 -4.03 -17.73
CA VAL A 308 -6.61 -3.53 -16.89
C VAL A 308 -5.57 -2.99 -17.85
N GLY A 309 -5.37 -1.69 -17.84
CA GLY A 309 -4.51 -1.07 -18.83
C GLY A 309 -4.50 0.43 -18.71
N TRP A 310 -3.97 1.11 -19.71
CA TRP A 310 -3.92 2.55 -19.73
C TRP A 310 -5.31 3.18 -19.78
N LYS A 311 -5.43 4.42 -19.31
CA LYS A 311 -6.73 5.11 -19.32
C LYS A 311 -7.30 5.20 -20.75
N LEU A 312 -8.45 4.56 -20.97
CA LEU A 312 -9.15 4.52 -22.25
C LEU A 312 -9.74 5.87 -22.69
N THR A 313 -10.03 6.76 -21.74
CA THR A 313 -10.61 8.09 -22.00
C THR A 313 -9.56 9.19 -22.13
N ILE A 314 -8.44 8.89 -22.79
CA ILE A 314 -7.42 9.88 -23.14
C ILE A 314 -7.79 10.53 -24.49
N ARG A 315 -7.60 11.85 -24.57
CA ARG A 315 -7.80 12.62 -25.80
C ARG A 315 -6.55 12.59 -26.66
#